data_AF-A0A496X8X8-F1
#
_entry.id   AF-A0A496X8X8-F1
#
_cell.length_a   1.000
_cell.length_b   1.000
_cell.length_c   1.000
_cell.angle_alpha   90.00
_cell.angle_beta   90.00
_cell.angle_gamma   90.00
#
_symmetry.space_group_name_H-M   'P 1'
#
loop_
_entity.id
_entity.type
_entity.pdbx_description
1 polymer ?
#
loop_
_entity_poly.entity_id
_entity_poly.type
_entity_poly.pdbx_seq_one_letter_code
_entity_poly.pdbx_strand_id
1 'polypeptide(L)'
;MNYLAHLLLSGSNLDMQVGGLLGDFVKGPLTEAYPLPIEQGIHLHRQIDTLTGRLPQITRLFTLFEEPWRRYAGIVVDIAFDHLLAQRWHQYHPMPLAEFCNTFYRHLHSRRPLLPERARHFSEIAPQIRWLESYIDPELMPTILQRIGQKFRRPIALDEAWHTVTVNYGCFEQAFDPAMTELTIFAKNYIAASQIPVGSSLPLREGKQSEL
;
A
#
# COMPACT_ATOMS: atom_id res chain seq x y z
N MET A 1 5.12 1.07 -2.73
CA MET A 1 4.38 2.14 -2.00
C MET A 1 4.41 1.79 -0.51
N ASN A 2 3.98 2.66 0.40
CA ASN A 2 3.85 2.29 1.82
C ASN A 2 2.36 2.15 2.23
N TYR A 3 2.10 2.07 3.54
CA TYR A 3 0.81 1.67 4.08
C TYR A 3 -0.38 2.51 3.60
N LEU A 4 -0.30 3.84 3.62
CA LEU A 4 -1.43 4.71 3.29
C LEU A 4 -1.89 4.50 1.84
N ALA A 5 -0.94 4.39 0.90
CA ALA A 5 -1.27 4.13 -0.49
C ALA A 5 -1.85 2.73 -0.70
N HIS A 6 -1.34 1.70 -0.03
CA HIS A 6 -1.93 0.36 -0.13
C HIS A 6 -3.36 0.30 0.42
N LEU A 7 -3.65 1.04 1.50
CA LEU A 7 -4.99 1.20 2.03
C LEU A 7 -5.90 1.89 1.01
N LEU A 8 -5.49 3.04 0.47
CA LEU A 8 -6.26 3.77 -0.54
C LEU A 8 -6.55 2.90 -1.77
N LEU A 9 -5.52 2.24 -2.30
CA LEU A 9 -5.61 1.43 -3.52
C LEU A 9 -6.42 0.14 -3.31
N SER A 10 -6.65 -0.28 -2.06
CA SER A 10 -7.52 -1.42 -1.75
C SER A 10 -9.02 -1.14 -1.89
N GLY A 11 -9.39 0.12 -2.19
CA GLY A 11 -10.78 0.53 -2.39
C GLY A 11 -11.58 0.67 -1.10
N SER A 12 -12.91 0.56 -1.19
CA SER A 12 -13.83 0.84 -0.08
C SER A 12 -14.08 -0.35 0.87
N ASN A 13 -13.66 -1.56 0.49
CA ASN A 13 -13.83 -2.73 1.35
C ASN A 13 -12.75 -2.73 2.45
N LEU A 14 -13.16 -2.53 3.71
CA LEU A 14 -12.24 -2.43 4.84
C LEU A 14 -11.44 -3.73 5.10
N ASP A 15 -11.98 -4.90 4.76
CA ASP A 15 -11.22 -6.16 4.84
C ASP A 15 -10.17 -6.23 3.73
N MET A 16 -10.44 -5.70 2.53
CA MET A 16 -9.39 -5.54 1.51
C MET A 16 -8.30 -4.57 1.98
N GLN A 17 -8.65 -3.48 2.66
CA GLN A 17 -7.66 -2.56 3.24
C GLN A 17 -6.80 -3.23 4.31
N VAL A 18 -7.40 -4.09 5.16
CA VAL A 18 -6.64 -4.93 6.11
C VAL A 18 -5.68 -5.83 5.36
N GLY A 19 -6.12 -6.46 4.27
CA GLY A 19 -5.24 -7.21 3.38
C GLY A 19 -4.10 -6.37 2.79
N GLY A 20 -4.40 -5.15 2.37
CA GLY A 20 -3.43 -4.17 1.85
C GLY A 20 -2.33 -3.84 2.87
N LEU A 21 -2.67 -3.75 4.16
CA LEU A 21 -1.68 -3.66 5.24
C LEU A 21 -0.91 -4.99 5.40
N LEU A 22 -1.63 -6.12 5.43
CA LEU A 22 -1.07 -7.44 5.73
C LEU A 22 -0.09 -7.96 4.68
N GLY A 23 -0.04 -7.42 3.47
CA GLY A 23 0.95 -7.78 2.46
C GLY A 23 2.41 -7.65 2.93
N ASP A 24 2.68 -6.72 3.85
CA ASP A 24 3.99 -6.58 4.46
C ASP A 24 4.28 -7.59 5.58
N PHE A 25 3.23 -8.11 6.21
CA PHE A 25 3.33 -8.98 7.38
C PHE A 25 3.20 -10.47 7.05
N VAL A 26 2.53 -10.80 5.95
CA VAL A 26 2.24 -12.18 5.52
C VAL A 26 3.09 -12.50 4.28
N LYS A 27 4.05 -13.40 4.46
CA LYS A 27 4.95 -13.85 3.38
C LYS A 27 4.58 -15.27 2.93
N GLY A 28 4.86 -15.59 1.67
CA GLY A 28 4.57 -16.91 1.10
C GLY A 28 3.14 -17.10 0.58
N PRO A 29 2.79 -18.33 0.16
CA PRO A 29 1.44 -18.67 -0.33
C PRO A 29 0.37 -18.40 0.72
N LEU A 30 -0.81 -17.94 0.28
CA LEU A 30 -1.99 -17.87 1.14
C LEU A 30 -2.68 -19.23 1.10
N THR A 31 -3.03 -19.75 2.28
CA THR A 31 -3.60 -21.09 2.45
C THR A 31 -5.02 -21.00 3.04
N GLU A 32 -5.85 -20.10 2.50
CA GLU A 32 -7.22 -19.85 2.96
C GLU A 32 -7.30 -19.49 4.46
N ALA A 33 -6.21 -18.93 4.99
CA ALA A 33 -6.08 -18.60 6.41
C ALA A 33 -6.83 -17.30 6.78
N TYR A 34 -7.28 -16.55 5.77
CA TYR A 34 -7.99 -15.29 5.95
C TYR A 34 -9.31 -15.29 5.17
N PRO A 35 -10.31 -14.49 5.60
CA PRO A 35 -11.45 -14.16 4.77
C PRO A 35 -11.03 -13.69 3.38
N LEU A 36 -11.77 -14.11 2.35
CA LEU A 36 -11.44 -13.85 0.94
C LEU A 36 -11.08 -12.38 0.64
N PRO A 37 -11.80 -11.35 1.14
CA PRO A 37 -11.41 -9.96 0.87
C PRO A 37 -10.03 -9.57 1.44
N ILE A 38 -9.64 -10.14 2.59
CA ILE A 38 -8.30 -9.92 3.16
C ILE A 38 -7.24 -10.56 2.25
N GLU A 39 -7.47 -11.78 1.76
CA GLU A 39 -6.54 -12.44 0.83
C GLU A 39 -6.39 -11.66 -0.48
N GLN A 40 -7.50 -11.19 -1.04
CA GLN A 40 -7.52 -10.31 -2.22
C GLN A 40 -6.71 -9.02 -1.97
N GLY A 41 -6.84 -8.41 -0.80
CA GLY A 41 -6.04 -7.25 -0.41
C GLY A 41 -4.53 -7.56 -0.33
N ILE A 42 -4.15 -8.71 0.24
CA ILE A 42 -2.74 -9.15 0.29
C ILE A 42 -2.20 -9.38 -1.12
N HIS A 43 -2.99 -10.03 -2.00
CA HIS A 43 -2.62 -10.24 -3.40
C HIS A 43 -2.48 -8.92 -4.16
N LEU A 44 -3.39 -7.97 -3.94
CA LEU A 44 -3.33 -6.65 -4.55
C LEU A 44 -2.07 -5.89 -4.12
N HIS A 45 -1.75 -5.88 -2.82
CA HIS A 45 -0.52 -5.29 -2.30
C HIS A 45 0.72 -5.82 -3.03
N ARG A 46 0.86 -7.15 -3.12
CA ARG A 46 2.03 -7.79 -3.79
C ARG A 46 2.13 -7.42 -5.26
N GLN A 47 1.00 -7.29 -5.96
CA GLN A 47 0.98 -6.89 -7.35
C GLN A 47 1.33 -5.41 -7.53
N ILE A 48 0.85 -4.54 -6.64
CA ILE A 48 1.24 -3.12 -6.60
C ILE A 48 2.75 -3.00 -6.38
N ASP A 49 3.33 -3.73 -5.43
CA ASP A 49 4.78 -3.72 -5.20
C ASP A 49 5.56 -4.19 -6.42
N THR A 50 5.13 -5.29 -7.03
CA THR A 50 5.74 -5.80 -8.26
C THR A 50 5.68 -4.77 -9.40
N LEU A 51 4.54 -4.08 -9.54
CA LEU A 51 4.34 -3.05 -10.55
C LEU A 51 5.24 -1.84 -10.28
N THR A 52 5.22 -1.29 -9.06
CA THR A 52 6.02 -0.12 -8.68
C THR A 52 7.52 -0.33 -8.88
N GLY A 53 8.03 -1.53 -8.60
CA GLY A 53 9.42 -1.90 -8.86
C GLY A 53 9.83 -1.91 -10.34
N ARG A 54 8.88 -1.79 -11.27
CA ARG A 54 9.09 -1.77 -12.72
C ARG A 54 8.76 -0.45 -13.38
N LEU A 55 8.04 0.45 -12.70
CA LEU A 55 7.63 1.73 -13.25
C LEU A 55 8.86 2.63 -13.51
N PRO A 56 9.12 3.07 -14.75
CA PRO A 56 10.27 3.91 -15.06
C PRO A 56 10.31 5.21 -14.25
N GLN A 57 9.14 5.81 -13.99
CA GLN A 57 9.00 7.00 -13.17
C GLN A 57 9.46 6.80 -11.72
N ILE A 58 9.27 5.60 -11.15
CA ILE A 58 9.73 5.27 -9.78
C ILE A 58 11.19 4.83 -9.79
N THR A 59 11.56 3.92 -10.68
CA THR A 59 12.90 3.32 -10.70
C THR A 59 14.01 4.34 -10.98
N ARG A 60 13.71 5.42 -11.72
CA ARG A 60 14.64 6.56 -11.90
C ARG A 60 14.94 7.30 -10.59
N LEU A 61 14.03 7.32 -9.62
CA LEU A 61 14.28 7.96 -8.32
C LEU A 61 15.38 7.24 -7.53
N PHE A 62 15.54 5.92 -7.73
CA PHE A 62 16.58 5.15 -7.04
C PHE A 62 17.99 5.61 -7.41
N THR A 63 18.19 6.20 -8.59
CA THR A 63 19.50 6.70 -9.02
C THR A 63 19.90 8.00 -8.34
N LEU A 64 18.97 8.69 -7.68
CA LEU A 64 19.23 9.91 -6.91
C LEU A 64 19.91 9.63 -5.57
N PHE A 65 19.88 8.37 -5.11
CA PHE A 65 20.48 7.96 -3.86
C PHE A 65 21.92 7.51 -4.06
N GLU A 66 22.82 8.06 -3.26
CA GLU A 66 24.22 7.65 -3.16
C GLU A 66 24.42 6.55 -2.11
N GLU A 67 25.59 5.93 -2.08
CA GLU A 67 25.95 5.03 -0.97
C GLU A 67 26.06 5.85 0.34
N PRO A 68 25.60 5.32 1.49
CA PRO A 68 25.08 3.97 1.72
C PRO A 68 23.56 3.82 1.51
N TRP A 69 22.88 4.88 1.06
CA TRP A 69 21.41 4.95 1.01
C TRP A 69 20.78 4.27 -0.21
N ARG A 70 21.53 4.08 -1.30
CA ARG A 70 21.05 3.48 -2.55
C ARG A 70 20.32 2.15 -2.36
N ARG A 71 20.86 1.25 -1.53
CA ARG A 71 20.23 -0.05 -1.21
C ARG A 71 18.92 0.06 -0.42
N TYR A 72 18.62 1.22 0.16
CA TYR A 72 17.39 1.51 0.90
C TYR A 72 16.46 2.47 0.14
N ALA A 73 16.84 2.89 -1.08
CA ALA A 73 16.11 3.87 -1.86
C ALA A 73 14.62 3.51 -2.02
N GLY A 74 14.30 2.23 -2.23
CA GLY A 74 12.91 1.76 -2.31
C GLY A 74 12.07 2.17 -1.10
N ILE A 75 12.58 1.94 0.12
CA ILE A 75 11.88 2.28 1.37
C ILE A 75 11.67 3.78 1.48
N VAL A 76 12.69 4.57 1.14
CA VAL A 76 12.62 6.04 1.23
C VAL A 76 11.64 6.58 0.19
N VAL A 77 11.65 6.04 -1.03
CA VAL A 77 10.70 6.40 -2.09
C VAL A 77 9.27 6.04 -1.70
N ASP A 78 9.04 4.87 -1.10
CA ASP A 78 7.72 4.47 -0.61
C ASP A 78 7.18 5.44 0.45
N ILE A 79 8.02 5.86 1.40
CA ILE A 79 7.66 6.87 2.41
C ILE A 79 7.40 8.23 1.77
N ALA A 80 8.23 8.65 0.81
CA ALA A 80 8.04 9.91 0.10
C ALA A 80 6.73 9.94 -0.71
N PHE A 81 6.33 8.80 -1.30
CA PHE A 81 5.08 8.69 -2.03
C PHE A 81 3.87 8.75 -1.10
N ASP A 82 3.90 8.06 0.05
CA ASP A 82 2.84 8.18 1.05
C ASP A 82 2.75 9.60 1.63
N HIS A 83 3.88 10.29 1.76
CA HIS A 83 3.93 11.71 2.14
C HIS A 83 3.24 12.62 1.11
N LEU A 84 3.59 12.48 -0.17
CA LEU A 84 2.96 13.22 -1.27
C LEU A 84 1.46 12.92 -1.36
N LEU A 85 1.08 11.66 -1.15
CA LEU A 85 -0.32 11.25 -1.10
C LEU A 85 -1.07 11.92 0.06
N ALA A 86 -0.50 11.93 1.25
CA ALA A 86 -1.12 12.55 2.42
C ALA A 86 -1.28 14.07 2.24
N GLN A 87 -0.27 14.74 1.68
CA GLN A 87 -0.31 16.17 1.33
C GLN A 87 -1.42 16.51 0.32
N ARG A 88 -1.65 15.62 -0.65
CA ARG A 88 -2.64 15.81 -1.73
C ARG A 88 -3.93 15.02 -1.50
N TRP A 89 -4.18 14.57 -0.27
CA TRP A 89 -5.20 13.56 0.04
C TRP A 89 -6.60 13.87 -0.52
N HIS A 90 -7.02 15.15 -0.45
CA HIS A 90 -8.31 15.62 -0.95
C HIS A 90 -8.56 15.36 -2.44
N GLN A 91 -7.51 15.11 -3.22
CA GLN A 91 -7.59 14.77 -4.65
C GLN A 91 -7.90 13.28 -4.88
N TYR A 92 -7.59 12.43 -3.88
CA TYR A 92 -7.66 10.98 -3.98
C TYR A 92 -8.85 10.37 -3.25
N HIS A 93 -9.32 11.02 -2.19
CA HIS A 93 -10.40 10.48 -1.37
C HIS A 93 -11.31 11.59 -0.82
N PRO A 94 -12.65 11.41 -0.84
CA PRO A 94 -13.59 12.44 -0.38
C PRO A 94 -13.64 12.59 1.15
N MET A 95 -13.36 11.51 1.90
CA MET A 95 -13.27 11.55 3.36
C MET A 95 -11.93 12.17 3.80
N PRO A 96 -11.91 13.07 4.80
CA PRO A 96 -10.67 13.61 5.35
C PRO A 96 -9.69 12.52 5.81
N LEU A 97 -8.38 12.76 5.68
CA LEU A 97 -7.32 11.78 5.99
C LEU A 97 -7.47 11.19 7.41
N ALA A 98 -7.70 12.06 8.39
CA ALA A 98 -7.86 11.64 9.78
C ALA A 98 -9.08 10.72 9.99
N GLU A 99 -10.19 10.98 9.31
CA GLU A 99 -11.39 10.14 9.40
C GLU A 99 -11.19 8.79 8.70
N PHE A 100 -10.50 8.80 7.55
CA PHE A 100 -10.15 7.58 6.83
C PHE A 100 -9.25 6.68 7.67
N CYS A 101 -8.15 7.23 8.22
CA CYS A 101 -7.23 6.49 9.08
C CYS A 101 -7.92 5.95 10.34
N ASN A 102 -8.75 6.75 11.02
CA ASN A 102 -9.49 6.29 12.21
C ASN A 102 -10.51 5.19 11.88
N THR A 103 -11.16 5.26 10.73
CA THR A 103 -12.06 4.20 10.27
C THR A 103 -11.29 2.90 10.03
N PHE A 104 -10.16 2.98 9.34
CA PHE A 104 -9.27 1.85 9.15
C PHE A 104 -8.77 1.26 10.48
N TYR A 105 -8.27 2.09 11.40
CA TYR A 105 -7.73 1.63 12.68
C TYR A 105 -8.77 0.91 13.55
N ARG A 106 -10.00 1.43 13.62
CA ARG A 106 -11.10 0.75 14.33
C ARG A 106 -11.42 -0.60 13.71
N HIS A 107 -11.46 -0.67 12.38
CA HIS A 107 -11.71 -1.92 11.67
C HIS A 107 -10.57 -2.92 11.87
N LEU A 108 -9.32 -2.48 11.75
CA LEU A 108 -8.13 -3.28 11.98
C LEU A 108 -8.13 -3.88 13.40
N HIS A 109 -8.49 -3.08 14.41
CA HIS A 109 -8.63 -3.56 15.78
C HIS A 109 -9.71 -4.64 15.91
N SER A 110 -10.84 -4.51 15.22
CA SER A 110 -11.89 -5.55 15.20
C SER A 110 -11.42 -6.87 14.57
N ARG A 111 -10.40 -6.83 13.70
CA ARG A 111 -9.77 -8.00 13.07
C ARG A 111 -8.56 -8.52 13.83
N ARG A 112 -8.26 -8.00 15.03
CA ARG A 112 -7.09 -8.38 15.86
C ARG A 112 -6.85 -9.91 15.99
N PRO A 113 -7.88 -10.78 16.13
CA PRO A 113 -7.66 -12.23 16.18
C PRO A 113 -7.03 -12.83 14.92
N LEU A 114 -7.22 -12.20 13.76
CA LEU A 114 -6.68 -12.64 12.47
C LEU A 114 -5.26 -12.11 12.22
N LEU A 115 -4.81 -11.09 12.97
CA LEU A 115 -3.56 -10.42 12.66
C LEU A 115 -2.35 -11.23 13.15
N PRO A 116 -1.27 -11.37 12.34
CA PRO A 116 0.00 -11.88 12.83
C PRO A 116 0.59 -10.94 13.89
N GLU A 117 1.50 -11.44 14.72
CA GLU A 117 2.01 -10.72 15.91
C GLU A 117 2.51 -9.30 15.60
N ARG A 118 3.30 -9.14 14.54
CA ARG A 118 3.84 -7.83 14.14
C ARG A 118 2.74 -6.85 13.69
N ALA A 119 1.68 -7.35 13.04
CA ALA A 119 0.54 -6.54 12.64
C ALA A 119 -0.37 -6.19 13.84
N ARG A 120 -0.50 -7.09 14.83
CA ARG A 120 -1.16 -6.77 16.12
C ARG A 120 -0.47 -5.62 16.82
N HIS A 121 0.85 -5.67 16.93
CA HIS A 121 1.62 -4.58 17.54
C HIS A 121 1.43 -3.26 16.77
N PHE A 122 1.44 -3.29 15.44
CA PHE A 122 1.10 -2.11 14.64
C PHE A 122 -0.32 -1.60 14.93
N SER A 123 -1.32 -2.49 15.00
CA SER A 123 -2.72 -2.11 15.28
C SER A 123 -2.92 -1.45 16.64
N GLU A 124 -2.04 -1.74 17.60
CA GLU A 124 -2.08 -1.17 18.95
C GLU A 124 -1.36 0.18 19.02
N ILE A 125 -0.18 0.29 18.40
CA ILE A 125 0.66 1.48 18.50
C ILE A 125 0.30 2.55 17.48
N ALA A 126 0.06 2.18 16.21
CA ALA A 126 -0.11 3.14 15.11
C ALA A 126 -1.20 4.20 15.37
N PRO A 127 -2.37 3.88 15.94
CA PRO A 127 -3.39 4.89 16.24
C PRO A 127 -2.96 5.88 17.32
N GLN A 128 -2.20 5.42 18.34
CA GLN A 128 -1.77 6.26 19.46
C GLN A 128 -0.81 7.38 19.03
N ILE A 129 0.00 7.10 18.01
CA ILE A 129 0.99 8.03 17.44
C ILE A 129 0.57 8.56 16.07
N ARG A 130 -0.68 8.30 15.65
CA ARG A 130 -1.26 8.77 14.39
C ARG A 130 -0.35 8.48 13.19
N TRP A 131 0.15 7.25 13.09
CA TRP A 131 1.20 6.88 12.13
C TRP A 131 0.82 7.19 10.69
N LEU A 132 -0.39 6.82 10.25
CA LEU A 132 -0.80 7.02 8.85
C LEU A 132 -1.06 8.51 8.55
N GLU A 133 -1.59 9.24 9.52
CA GLU A 133 -1.82 10.68 9.40
C GLU A 133 -0.52 11.47 9.40
N SER A 134 0.50 10.97 10.10
CA SER A 134 1.81 11.62 10.19
C SER A 134 2.52 11.77 8.84
N TYR A 135 2.12 10.99 7.83
CA TYR A 135 2.56 11.18 6.44
C TYR A 135 2.30 12.60 5.92
N ILE A 136 1.31 13.32 6.45
CA ILE A 136 1.07 14.70 6.03
C ILE A 136 2.21 15.64 6.44
N ASP A 137 2.95 15.35 7.51
CA ASP A 137 3.92 16.29 8.05
C ASP A 137 5.35 15.99 7.55
N PRO A 138 5.96 16.87 6.73
CA PRO A 138 7.32 16.64 6.23
C PRO A 138 8.36 16.58 7.36
N GLU A 139 8.12 17.25 8.49
CA GLU A 139 9.04 17.24 9.64
C GLU A 139 9.07 15.88 10.35
N LEU A 140 8.02 15.08 10.21
CA LEU A 140 7.93 13.75 10.81
C LEU A 140 8.53 12.64 9.94
N MET A 141 8.80 12.89 8.65
CA MET A 141 9.30 11.86 7.72
C MET A 141 10.68 11.30 8.13
N PRO A 142 11.67 12.12 8.54
CA PRO A 142 12.90 11.61 9.14
C PRO A 142 12.64 10.72 10.36
N THR A 143 11.69 11.08 11.23
CA THR A 143 11.35 10.28 12.42
C THR A 143 10.78 8.92 12.05
N ILE A 144 9.92 8.85 11.03
CA ILE A 144 9.38 7.58 10.52
C ILE A 144 10.50 6.70 9.96
N LEU A 145 11.38 7.28 9.13
CA LEU A 145 12.52 6.57 8.56
C LEU A 145 13.46 6.07 9.65
N GLN A 146 13.73 6.88 10.68
CA GLN A 146 14.56 6.45 11.81
C GLN A 146 13.96 5.25 12.53
N ARG A 147 12.65 5.25 12.79
CA ARG A 147 11.94 4.10 13.39
C ARG A 147 12.00 2.85 12.51
N ILE A 148 12.04 3.00 11.19
CA ILE A 148 12.22 1.88 10.26
C ILE A 148 13.66 1.37 10.32
N GLY A 149 14.65 2.26 10.25
CA GLY A 149 16.08 1.94 10.32
C GLY A 149 16.45 1.19 11.60
N GLN A 150 15.83 1.54 12.73
CA GLN A 150 16.00 0.86 14.03
C GLN A 150 15.50 -0.59 14.06
N LYS A 151 14.59 -0.98 13.15
CA LYS A 151 14.05 -2.34 13.09
C LYS A 151 14.94 -3.32 12.31
N PHE A 152 15.98 -2.84 11.64
CA PHE A 152 16.91 -3.72 10.93
C PHE A 152 17.82 -4.48 11.90
N ARG A 153 18.29 -5.66 11.48
CA ARG A 153 19.24 -6.48 12.25
C ARG A 153 20.49 -5.68 12.66
N ARG A 154 20.93 -4.78 11.78
CA ARG A 154 21.93 -3.75 12.09
C ARG A 154 21.22 -2.41 11.93
N PRO A 155 20.94 -1.69 13.03
CA PRO A 155 20.34 -0.37 12.95
C PRO A 155 21.17 0.56 12.07
N ILE A 156 20.47 1.43 11.34
CA ILE A 156 21.06 2.48 10.49
C ILE A 156 20.31 3.78 10.71
N ALA A 157 20.97 4.90 10.48
CA ALA A 157 20.38 6.24 10.50
C ALA A 157 19.64 6.52 9.17
N LEU A 158 18.55 5.79 8.92
CA LEU A 158 17.81 5.89 7.66
C LEU A 158 17.16 7.26 7.46
N ASP A 159 16.97 8.03 8.54
CA ASP A 159 16.54 9.42 8.51
C ASP A 159 17.44 10.33 7.68
N GLU A 160 18.75 10.07 7.64
CA GLU A 160 19.70 10.85 6.83
C GLU A 160 19.37 10.77 5.33
N ALA A 161 18.77 9.67 4.86
CA ALA A 161 18.36 9.52 3.47
C ALA A 161 17.19 10.45 3.06
N TRP A 162 16.48 11.05 4.02
CA TRP A 162 15.42 12.03 3.72
C TRP A 162 15.97 13.31 3.07
N HIS A 163 17.24 13.63 3.31
CA HIS A 163 17.89 14.76 2.66
C HIS A 163 17.83 14.65 1.13
N THR A 164 18.05 13.45 0.57
CA THR A 164 17.95 13.19 -0.87
C THR A 164 16.56 13.50 -1.42
N VAL A 165 15.51 13.18 -0.67
CA VAL A 165 14.12 13.51 -1.06
C VAL A 165 13.93 15.02 -1.06
N THR A 166 14.39 15.70 -0.01
CA THR A 166 14.23 17.15 0.16
C THR A 166 14.90 17.93 -0.97
N VAL A 167 16.16 17.61 -1.30
CA VAL A 167 16.90 18.34 -2.35
C VAL A 167 16.42 18.01 -3.76
N ASN A 168 15.76 16.87 -3.96
CA ASN A 168 15.22 16.44 -5.25
C ASN A 168 13.68 16.42 -5.29
N TYR A 169 12.99 17.18 -4.42
CA TYR A 169 11.54 17.06 -4.22
C TYR A 169 10.74 17.15 -5.52
N GLY A 170 11.13 18.07 -6.43
CA GLY A 170 10.51 18.20 -7.75
C GLY A 170 10.58 16.94 -8.61
N CYS A 171 11.64 16.14 -8.51
CA CYS A 171 11.73 14.85 -9.20
C CYS A 171 10.72 13.83 -8.65
N PHE A 172 10.52 13.82 -7.33
CA PHE A 172 9.52 12.96 -6.69
C PHE A 172 8.11 13.37 -7.10
N GLU A 173 7.78 14.67 -7.10
CA GLU A 173 6.48 15.16 -7.57
C GLU A 173 6.21 14.81 -9.04
N GLN A 174 7.20 14.99 -9.92
CA GLN A 174 7.08 14.63 -11.34
C GLN A 174 6.85 13.13 -11.57
N ALA A 175 7.42 12.28 -10.71
CA ALA A 175 7.23 10.84 -10.76
C ALA A 175 5.89 10.39 -10.16
N PHE A 176 5.39 11.12 -9.16
CA PHE A 176 4.25 10.72 -8.35
C PHE A 176 2.93 10.66 -9.13
N ASP A 177 2.56 11.73 -9.83
CA ASP A 177 1.26 11.81 -10.52
C ASP A 177 1.06 10.73 -11.60
N PRO A 178 2.01 10.47 -12.53
CA PRO A 178 1.86 9.38 -13.49
C PRO A 178 1.88 8.01 -12.83
N ALA A 179 2.70 7.79 -11.80
CA ALA A 179 2.69 6.53 -11.04
C ALA A 179 1.34 6.30 -10.36
N MET A 180 0.81 7.27 -9.63
CA MET A 180 -0.48 7.15 -8.94
C MET A 180 -1.64 6.93 -9.91
N THR A 181 -1.59 7.53 -11.09
CA THR A 181 -2.58 7.29 -12.15
C THR A 181 -2.58 5.82 -12.57
N GLU A 182 -1.41 5.27 -12.90
CA GLU A 182 -1.24 3.89 -13.33
C GLU A 182 -1.65 2.89 -12.23
N LEU A 183 -1.22 3.14 -11.00
CA LEU A 183 -1.56 2.31 -9.83
C LEU A 183 -3.06 2.33 -9.53
N THR A 184 -3.71 3.49 -9.65
CA THR A 184 -5.16 3.62 -9.43
C THR A 184 -5.95 2.86 -10.48
N ILE A 185 -5.56 2.94 -11.75
CA ILE A 185 -6.20 2.19 -12.84
C ILE A 185 -6.03 0.69 -12.60
N PHE A 186 -4.80 0.25 -12.31
CA PHE A 186 -4.50 -1.14 -12.02
C PHE A 186 -5.36 -1.68 -10.87
N ALA A 187 -5.39 -0.96 -9.75
CA ALA A 187 -6.13 -1.37 -8.57
C ALA A 187 -7.64 -1.45 -8.81
N LYS A 188 -8.22 -0.46 -9.51
CA LYS A 188 -9.65 -0.48 -9.89
C LYS A 188 -9.99 -1.69 -10.77
N ASN A 189 -9.15 -2.00 -11.75
CA ASN A 189 -9.34 -3.18 -12.61
C ASN A 189 -9.25 -4.48 -11.82
N TYR A 190 -8.28 -4.59 -10.91
CA TYR A 190 -8.13 -5.75 -10.04
C TYR A 190 -9.37 -5.95 -9.15
N ILE A 191 -9.84 -4.89 -8.49
CA ILE A 191 -11.02 -4.93 -7.62
C ILE A 191 -12.27 -5.30 -8.43
N ALA A 192 -12.47 -4.72 -9.61
CA ALA A 192 -13.59 -5.06 -10.47
C ALA A 192 -13.59 -6.54 -10.88
N ALA A 193 -12.41 -7.08 -11.26
CA ALA A 193 -12.27 -8.49 -11.59
C ALA A 193 -12.50 -9.42 -10.38
N SER A 194 -12.10 -8.98 -9.19
CA SER A 194 -12.23 -9.74 -7.94
C SER A 194 -13.68 -9.81 -7.41
N GLN A 195 -14.57 -8.94 -7.90
CA GLN A 195 -16.00 -8.92 -7.57
C GLN A 195 -16.84 -9.77 -8.52
N ILE A 196 -16.28 -10.25 -9.64
CA ILE A 196 -16.98 -11.17 -10.55
C ILE A 196 -17.07 -12.54 -9.85
N PRO A 197 -18.28 -13.07 -9.59
CA PRO A 197 -18.42 -14.39 -9.01
C PRO A 197 -17.75 -15.43 -9.92
N VAL A 198 -16.87 -16.25 -9.37
CA VAL A 198 -16.38 -17.48 -10.01
C VAL A 198 -17.57 -18.45 -10.09
N GLY A 199 -18.45 -18.25 -11.08
CA GLY A 199 -19.72 -18.97 -11.14
C GLY A 199 -20.68 -18.57 -12.27
N SER A 200 -20.39 -17.56 -13.09
CA SER A 200 -21.16 -17.35 -14.33
C SER A 200 -20.61 -18.24 -15.45
N SER A 201 -20.82 -19.54 -15.35
CA SER A 201 -20.80 -20.41 -16.51
C SER A 201 -21.85 -19.86 -17.50
N LEU A 202 -21.40 -19.50 -18.71
CA LEU A 202 -22.32 -19.29 -19.82
C LEU A 202 -23.19 -20.55 -19.95
N PRO A 203 -24.52 -20.44 -20.12
CA PRO A 203 -25.31 -21.60 -20.47
C PRO A 203 -24.79 -22.13 -21.81
N LEU A 204 -24.31 -23.37 -21.80
CA LEU A 204 -24.09 -24.16 -23.00
C LEU A 204 -25.36 -24.04 -23.84
N ARG A 205 -25.24 -23.48 -25.05
CA ARG A 205 -26.30 -23.55 -26.04
C ARG A 205 -26.54 -25.02 -26.36
N GLU A 206 -27.55 -25.62 -25.76
CA GLU A 206 -28.17 -26.83 -26.29
C GLU A 206 -28.87 -26.44 -27.61
N GLY A 207 -28.13 -26.62 -28.70
CA GLY A 207 -28.63 -26.51 -30.05
C GLY A 207 -29.23 -27.85 -30.49
N LYS A 208 -30.54 -27.99 -30.25
CA LYS A 208 -31.55 -28.73 -31.03
C LYS A 208 -31.17 -30.13 -31.56
N GLN A 209 -31.73 -31.14 -30.90
CA GLN A 209 -32.39 -32.22 -31.62
C GLN A 209 -33.67 -31.66 -32.26
N SER A 210 -33.83 -31.82 -33.57
CA SER A 210 -35.15 -31.91 -34.20
C SER A 210 -35.07 -32.91 -35.35
N GLU A 211 -35.98 -33.88 -35.26
CA GLU A 211 -36.31 -34.92 -36.23
C GLU A 211 -36.61 -34.35 -37.62
N LEU A 212 -36.06 -35.01 -38.64
CA LEU A 212 -36.75 -35.58 -39.82
C LEU A 212 -35.74 -36.31 -40.71
#